data_AF-A0A259D376-F1
#
_entry.id   AF-A0A259D376-F1
#
_cell.length_a   1.000
_cell.length_b   1.000
_cell.length_c   1.000
_cell.angle_alpha   90.00
_cell.angle_beta   90.00
_cell.angle_gamma   90.00
#
_symmetry.space_group_name_H-M   'P 1'
#
loop_
_entity.id
_entity.type
_entity.pdbx_description
1 polymer ?
#
loop_
_entity_poly.entity_id
_entity_poly.type
_entity_poly.pdbx_seq_one_letter_code
_entity_poly.pdbx_strand_id
1 'polypeptide(L)'
;TIQINDFYLTGGPEGEPLGNIQMLGRITGPILAGEAGLPLWLARHIADHSIHIMAMSEDLPDPESRVMWQSGGVVLDWRRTNVKAHDLLVRRLTRAMRRAGWPIVLSRGFPKSKPSHQCGTARMGDDPATSVVDATLRAHDLDNLYIVDASVLPTSAAVNPSLTIAALALRAGDQIARVAA
;
A
#
# COMPACT_ATOMS: atom_id res chain seq x y z
N THR A 1 -6.37 -17.27 1.51
CA THR A 1 -5.26 -16.33 1.23
C THR A 1 -4.10 -16.67 2.14
N ILE A 2 -2.87 -16.71 1.62
CA ILE A 2 -1.66 -16.89 2.43
C ILE A 2 -0.97 -15.54 2.58
N GLN A 3 -0.49 -15.24 3.79
CA GLN A 3 0.30 -14.05 4.13
C GLN A 3 1.52 -14.46 4.94
N ILE A 4 2.63 -13.75 4.74
CA ILE A 4 3.92 -14.00 5.42
C ILE A 4 4.37 -12.65 6.01
N ASN A 5 4.56 -12.62 7.33
CA ASN A 5 4.91 -11.42 8.10
C ASN A 5 6.33 -11.49 8.69
N ASP A 6 7.11 -12.51 8.36
CA ASP A 6 8.48 -12.72 8.83
C ASP A 6 9.41 -11.52 8.57
N PHE A 7 9.09 -10.71 7.55
CA PHE A 7 9.85 -9.51 7.18
C PHE A 7 9.17 -8.20 7.58
N TYR A 8 8.07 -8.27 8.35
CA TYR A 8 7.22 -7.11 8.61
C TYR A 8 7.84 -6.13 9.60
N LEU A 9 8.45 -6.64 10.67
CA LEU A 9 9.13 -5.82 11.69
C LEU A 9 10.66 -5.84 11.56
N THR A 10 11.20 -6.69 10.68
CA THR A 10 12.64 -6.89 10.54
C THR A 10 12.99 -7.46 9.16
N GLY A 11 14.26 -7.79 8.94
CA GLY A 11 14.73 -8.53 7.78
C GLY A 11 15.79 -7.79 6.98
N GLY A 12 15.95 -6.48 7.13
CA GLY A 12 17.04 -5.74 6.55
C GLY A 12 18.41 -6.08 7.16
N PRO A 13 19.54 -5.64 6.57
CA PRO A 13 20.88 -5.96 7.04
C PRO A 13 21.15 -5.44 8.46
N GLU A 14 20.50 -4.35 8.86
CA GLU A 14 20.58 -3.76 10.20
C GLU A 14 19.34 -4.08 11.05
N GLY A 15 18.50 -5.00 10.58
CA GLY A 15 17.26 -5.42 11.24
C GLY A 15 16.05 -4.54 10.91
N GLU A 16 16.17 -3.64 9.94
CA GLU A 16 15.07 -2.77 9.54
C GLU A 16 13.89 -3.54 8.90
N PRO A 17 12.64 -3.05 9.04
CA PRO A 17 11.46 -3.61 8.38
C PRO A 17 11.60 -3.66 6.86
N LEU A 18 11.19 -4.77 6.23
CA LEU A 18 11.12 -4.86 4.77
C LEU A 18 9.69 -4.83 4.24
N GLY A 19 8.74 -5.37 5.02
CA GLY A 19 7.31 -5.32 4.74
C GLY A 19 6.62 -6.68 4.75
N ASN A 20 5.49 -6.76 4.06
CA ASN A 20 4.59 -7.92 4.05
C ASN A 20 4.61 -8.63 2.70
N ILE A 21 4.35 -9.93 2.73
CA ILE A 21 4.08 -10.72 1.53
C ILE A 21 2.67 -11.29 1.65
N GLN A 22 1.89 -11.19 0.58
CA GLN A 22 0.56 -11.78 0.53
C GLN A 22 0.23 -12.32 -0.85
N MET A 23 -0.67 -13.29 -0.92
CA MET A 23 -1.28 -13.63 -2.20
C MET A 23 -2.12 -12.47 -2.74
N LEU A 24 -1.93 -12.15 -4.01
CA LEU A 24 -2.83 -11.28 -4.75
C LEU A 24 -3.90 -12.13 -5.46
N GLY A 25 -5.00 -11.52 -5.88
CA GLY A 25 -5.97 -12.16 -6.76
C GLY A 25 -5.30 -12.87 -7.95
N ARG A 26 -5.94 -13.94 -8.43
CA ARG A 26 -5.38 -14.77 -9.49
C ARG A 26 -5.35 -13.99 -10.81
N ILE A 27 -4.17 -13.85 -11.43
CA ILE A 27 -4.08 -13.41 -12.82
C ILE A 27 -4.67 -14.52 -13.69
N THR A 28 -5.68 -14.17 -14.47
CA THR A 28 -6.33 -15.09 -15.39
C THR A 28 -5.65 -15.06 -16.77
N GLY A 29 -5.86 -16.10 -17.58
CA GLY A 29 -5.32 -16.15 -18.94
C GLY A 29 -5.62 -14.90 -19.79
N PRO A 30 -6.86 -14.34 -19.78
CA PRO A 30 -7.15 -13.09 -20.48
C PRO A 30 -6.35 -11.88 -19.97
N ILE A 31 -6.19 -11.73 -18.65
CA ILE A 31 -5.39 -10.64 -18.06
C ILE A 31 -3.94 -10.78 -18.52
N LEU A 32 -3.36 -11.97 -18.39
CA LEU A 32 -1.98 -12.23 -18.78
C LEU A 32 -1.76 -12.04 -20.29
N ALA A 33 -2.70 -12.48 -21.14
CA ALA A 33 -2.62 -12.27 -22.58
C ALA A 33 -2.59 -10.79 -22.94
N GLY A 34 -3.42 -9.96 -22.30
CA GLY A 34 -3.45 -8.51 -22.52
C GLY A 34 -2.19 -7.80 -22.03
N GLU A 35 -1.64 -8.20 -20.88
CA GLU A 35 -0.46 -7.55 -20.30
C GLU A 35 0.88 -7.99 -20.90
N ALA A 36 0.97 -9.24 -21.36
CA ALA A 36 2.21 -9.85 -21.89
C ALA A 36 2.21 -10.04 -23.41
N GLY A 37 1.09 -9.80 -24.10
CA GLY A 37 0.97 -9.98 -25.55
C GLY A 37 1.03 -11.45 -26.00
N LEU A 38 0.67 -12.39 -25.12
CA LEU A 38 0.74 -13.83 -25.40
C LEU A 38 -0.54 -14.35 -26.07
N PRO A 39 -0.45 -15.38 -26.93
CA PRO A 39 -1.63 -16.11 -27.39
C PRO A 39 -2.45 -16.64 -26.20
N LEU A 40 -3.78 -16.52 -26.29
CA LEU A 40 -4.68 -16.82 -25.16
C LEU A 40 -4.53 -18.23 -24.61
N TRP A 41 -4.30 -19.23 -25.47
CA TRP A 41 -4.12 -20.62 -25.03
C TRP A 41 -2.87 -20.79 -24.16
N LEU A 42 -1.77 -20.12 -24.51
CA LEU A 42 -0.51 -20.15 -23.77
C LEU A 42 -0.64 -19.36 -22.46
N ALA A 43 -1.26 -18.18 -22.52
CA ALA A 43 -1.51 -17.37 -21.34
C ALA A 43 -2.39 -18.10 -20.32
N ARG A 44 -3.44 -18.82 -20.77
CA ARG A 44 -4.26 -19.68 -19.90
C ARG A 44 -3.43 -20.77 -19.25
N HIS A 45 -2.64 -21.50 -20.04
CA HIS A 45 -1.79 -22.57 -19.51
C HIS A 45 -0.84 -22.06 -18.41
N ILE A 46 -0.17 -20.93 -18.63
CA ILE A 46 0.71 -20.31 -17.63
C ILE A 46 -0.08 -19.84 -16.40
N ALA A 47 -1.20 -19.15 -16.60
CA ALA A 47 -2.04 -18.65 -15.51
C ALA A 47 -2.58 -19.77 -14.62
N ASP A 48 -2.86 -20.96 -15.19
CA ASP A 48 -3.39 -22.11 -14.45
C ASP A 48 -2.32 -22.89 -13.67
N HIS A 49 -1.05 -22.69 -14.00
CA HIS A 49 0.10 -23.36 -13.38
C HIS A 49 1.04 -22.38 -12.66
N SER A 50 0.54 -21.20 -12.30
CA SER A 50 1.30 -20.17 -11.59
C SER A 50 0.58 -19.73 -10.31
N ILE A 51 1.37 -19.26 -9.36
CA ILE A 51 0.86 -18.55 -8.18
C ILE A 51 1.31 -17.09 -8.22
N HIS A 52 0.47 -16.25 -7.63
CA HIS A 52 0.58 -14.80 -7.72
C HIS A 52 0.75 -14.24 -6.32
N ILE A 53 1.93 -13.69 -6.06
CA ILE A 53 2.33 -13.18 -4.75
C ILE A 53 2.70 -11.71 -4.91
N MET A 54 2.17 -10.89 -4.02
CA MET A 54 2.50 -9.49 -3.83
C MET A 54 3.54 -9.36 -2.72
N ALA A 55 4.65 -8.68 -3.00
CA ALA A 55 5.54 -8.14 -1.99
C ALA A 55 5.21 -6.66 -1.80
N MET A 56 4.93 -6.24 -0.57
CA MET A 56 4.57 -4.87 -0.22
C MET A 56 5.56 -4.37 0.83
N SER A 57 6.12 -3.19 0.60
CA SER A 57 6.94 -2.47 1.56
C SER A 57 6.24 -1.17 1.92
N GLU A 58 6.61 -0.59 3.05
CA GLU A 58 6.14 0.72 3.45
C GLU A 58 6.70 1.79 2.50
N ASP A 59 5.83 2.69 2.04
CA ASP A 59 6.24 3.95 1.42
C ASP A 59 6.39 4.96 2.56
N LEU A 60 7.64 5.28 2.90
CA LEU A 60 7.93 6.28 3.92
C LEU A 60 7.43 7.66 3.47
N PRO A 61 6.87 8.48 4.37
CA PRO A 61 6.36 9.80 4.03
C PRO A 61 7.50 10.68 3.51
N ASP A 62 7.29 11.29 2.34
CA ASP A 62 8.19 12.27 1.74
C ASP A 62 7.51 13.64 1.76
N PRO A 63 8.10 14.65 2.43
CA PRO A 63 7.51 15.98 2.51
C PRO A 63 7.48 16.71 1.18
N GLU A 64 8.00 16.17 0.08
CA GLU A 64 7.86 16.74 -1.27
C GLU A 64 6.80 16.01 -2.12
N SER A 65 6.26 14.87 -1.65
CA SER A 65 5.17 14.18 -2.35
C SER A 65 3.85 14.92 -2.14
N ARG A 66 3.10 15.17 -3.24
CA ARG A 66 1.88 15.96 -3.25
C ARG A 66 0.80 15.37 -4.16
N VAL A 67 -0.44 15.50 -3.71
CA VAL A 67 -1.63 15.47 -4.57
C VAL A 67 -2.17 16.89 -4.61
N MET A 68 -2.36 17.42 -5.82
CA MET A 68 -2.75 18.81 -6.04
C MET A 68 -3.94 18.87 -7.00
N TRP A 69 -4.74 19.93 -6.90
CA TRP A 69 -5.71 20.29 -7.90
C TRP A 69 -5.15 21.42 -8.76
N GLN A 70 -4.95 21.18 -10.06
CA GLN A 70 -4.41 22.19 -10.99
C GLN A 70 -5.13 22.09 -12.33
N SER A 71 -5.49 23.26 -12.90
CA SER A 71 -6.07 23.37 -14.25
C SER A 71 -7.27 22.43 -14.52
N GLY A 72 -8.11 22.19 -13.51
CA GLY A 72 -9.29 21.33 -13.62
C GLY A 72 -9.02 19.83 -13.49
N GLY A 73 -7.82 19.43 -13.03
CA GLY A 73 -7.46 18.02 -12.85
C GLY A 73 -6.66 17.76 -11.57
N VAL A 74 -6.65 16.49 -11.17
CA VAL A 74 -5.80 15.98 -10.09
C VAL A 74 -4.39 15.76 -10.64
N VAL A 75 -3.40 16.37 -10.02
CA VAL A 75 -1.97 16.19 -10.30
C VAL A 75 -1.34 15.42 -9.14
N LEU A 76 -0.74 14.27 -9.46
CA LEU A 76 0.03 13.47 -8.52
C LEU A 76 1.53 13.68 -8.78
N ASP A 77 2.21 14.43 -7.90
CA ASP A 77 3.67 14.45 -7.84
C ASP A 77 4.13 13.57 -6.68
N TRP A 78 4.51 12.33 -6.99
CA TRP A 78 4.91 11.35 -6.00
C TRP A 78 6.36 10.91 -6.17
N ARG A 79 7.11 10.97 -5.06
CA ARG A 79 8.49 10.53 -4.94
C ARG A 79 8.52 9.12 -4.35
N ARG A 80 9.18 8.18 -5.04
CA ARG A 80 9.33 6.81 -4.54
C ARG A 80 10.32 6.83 -3.39
N THR A 81 9.90 6.34 -2.23
CA THR A 81 10.74 6.15 -1.06
C THR A 81 10.98 4.66 -0.82
N ASN A 82 11.87 4.33 0.12
CA ASN A 82 12.09 2.96 0.61
C ASN A 82 12.42 1.87 -0.45
N VAL A 83 12.86 2.26 -1.66
CA VAL A 83 13.08 1.33 -2.79
C VAL A 83 14.14 0.28 -2.47
N LYS A 84 15.19 0.63 -1.73
CA LYS A 84 16.25 -0.32 -1.34
C LYS A 84 15.72 -1.47 -0.48
N ALA A 85 14.87 -1.17 0.50
CA ALA A 85 14.25 -2.20 1.34
C ALA A 85 13.28 -3.06 0.53
N HIS A 86 12.50 -2.43 -0.38
CA HIS A 86 11.62 -3.15 -1.30
C HIS A 86 12.38 -4.13 -2.20
N ASP A 87 13.46 -3.68 -2.85
CA ASP A 87 14.29 -4.52 -3.71
C ASP A 87 14.89 -5.71 -2.93
N LEU A 88 15.24 -5.47 -1.67
CA LEU A 88 15.75 -6.50 -0.78
C LEU A 88 14.67 -7.52 -0.38
N LEU A 89 13.44 -7.07 -0.11
CA LEU A 89 12.28 -7.95 0.11
C LEU A 89 12.04 -8.85 -1.11
N VAL A 90 12.00 -8.25 -2.31
CA VAL A 90 11.79 -8.97 -3.57
C VAL A 90 12.89 -10.01 -3.81
N ARG A 91 14.16 -9.66 -3.54
CA ARG A 91 15.29 -10.60 -3.66
C ARG A 91 15.17 -11.77 -2.68
N ARG A 92 14.77 -11.51 -1.43
CA ARG A 92 14.58 -12.56 -0.41
C ARG A 92 13.42 -13.48 -0.76
N LEU A 93 12.28 -12.91 -1.14
CA LEU A 93 11.12 -13.67 -1.61
C LEU A 93 11.49 -14.52 -2.83
N THR A 94 12.15 -13.95 -3.83
CA THR A 94 12.59 -14.69 -5.02
C THR A 94 13.47 -15.89 -4.66
N ARG A 95 14.41 -15.72 -3.72
CA ARG A 95 15.26 -16.80 -3.23
C ARG A 95 14.47 -17.86 -2.48
N ALA A 96 13.51 -17.46 -1.64
CA ALA A 96 12.64 -18.38 -0.90
C ALA A 96 11.77 -19.21 -1.86
N MET A 97 11.16 -18.57 -2.86
CA MET A 97 10.34 -19.23 -3.88
C MET A 97 11.15 -20.29 -4.67
N ARG A 98 12.37 -19.95 -5.09
CA ARG A 98 13.26 -20.91 -5.77
C ARG A 98 13.61 -22.12 -4.89
N ARG A 99 13.92 -21.88 -3.61
CA ARG A 99 14.19 -22.97 -2.65
C ARG A 99 12.97 -23.84 -2.38
N ALA A 100 11.77 -23.26 -2.45
CA ALA A 100 10.51 -23.99 -2.33
C ALA A 100 10.13 -24.79 -3.60
N GLY A 101 10.99 -24.81 -4.63
CA GLY A 101 10.79 -25.63 -5.83
C GLY A 101 10.16 -24.90 -7.01
N TRP A 102 10.02 -23.56 -6.98
CA TRP A 102 9.53 -22.79 -8.12
C TRP A 102 10.69 -22.43 -9.07
N PRO A 103 10.81 -23.08 -10.24
CA PRO A 103 11.97 -22.90 -11.13
C PRO A 103 11.97 -21.54 -11.82
N ILE A 104 10.78 -20.97 -12.06
CA ILE A 104 10.59 -19.68 -12.73
C ILE A 104 9.92 -18.74 -11.73
N VAL A 105 10.60 -17.64 -11.40
CA VAL A 105 10.08 -16.59 -10.53
C VAL A 105 10.33 -15.26 -11.24
N LEU A 106 9.24 -14.59 -11.60
CA LEU A 106 9.25 -13.30 -12.27
C LEU A 106 8.71 -12.25 -11.29
N SER A 107 9.36 -11.09 -11.20
CA SER A 107 8.86 -9.96 -10.42
C SER A 107 8.62 -8.77 -11.33
N ARG A 108 7.49 -8.08 -11.13
CA ARG A 108 7.15 -6.85 -11.84
C ARG A 108 6.57 -5.86 -10.85
N GLY A 109 7.12 -4.64 -10.82
CA GLY A 109 6.63 -3.56 -9.98
C GLY A 109 5.41 -2.87 -10.60
N PHE A 110 4.62 -2.19 -9.76
CA PHE A 110 3.50 -1.37 -10.20
C PHE A 110 3.98 -0.03 -10.78
N PRO A 111 3.43 0.42 -11.92
CA PRO A 111 3.77 1.71 -12.48
C PRO A 111 3.19 2.83 -11.61
N LYS A 112 3.84 4.01 -11.62
CA LYS A 112 3.36 5.20 -10.87
C LYS A 112 1.95 5.63 -11.28
N SER A 113 1.52 5.31 -12.50
CA SER A 113 0.20 5.63 -13.04
C SER A 113 -0.94 4.78 -12.47
N LYS A 114 -0.65 3.75 -11.67
CA LYS A 114 -1.65 2.86 -11.06
C LYS A 114 -1.46 2.74 -9.54
N PRO A 115 -1.56 3.85 -8.78
CA PRO A 115 -1.54 3.77 -7.32
C PRO A 115 -2.80 3.05 -6.79
N SER A 116 -2.65 2.23 -5.75
CA SER A 116 -3.78 1.43 -5.19
C SER A 116 -4.07 1.69 -3.71
N HIS A 117 -3.06 2.09 -2.92
CA HIS A 117 -3.22 2.42 -1.50
C HIS A 117 -2.71 3.84 -1.22
N GLN A 118 -3.35 4.87 -1.80
CA GLN A 118 -2.97 6.25 -1.50
C GLN A 118 -3.24 6.55 -0.02
N CYS A 119 -2.24 7.08 0.67
CA CYS A 119 -2.30 7.41 2.10
C CYS A 119 -1.66 8.79 2.34
N GLY A 120 -1.94 9.40 3.49
CA GLY A 120 -1.20 10.56 3.99
C GLY A 120 -1.50 11.92 3.35
N THR A 121 -2.50 12.03 2.47
CA THR A 121 -2.86 13.31 1.81
C THR A 121 -3.55 14.32 2.73
N ALA A 122 -4.08 13.87 3.88
CA ALA A 122 -4.65 14.71 4.93
C ALA A 122 -4.20 14.17 6.31
N ARG A 123 -2.88 13.99 6.44
CA ARG A 123 -2.27 13.22 7.53
C ARG A 123 -2.69 13.67 8.92
N MET A 124 -2.86 12.69 9.80
CA MET A 124 -3.06 12.87 11.23
C MET A 124 -1.76 13.28 11.92
N GLY A 125 -1.84 14.15 12.92
CA GLY A 125 -0.71 14.54 13.76
C GLY A 125 -1.11 15.52 14.87
N ASP A 126 -0.19 15.78 15.80
CA ASP A 126 -0.45 16.65 16.95
C ASP A 126 -0.18 18.14 16.66
N ASP A 127 0.52 18.44 15.57
CA ASP A 127 0.91 19.80 15.19
C ASP A 127 0.11 20.27 13.95
N PRO A 128 -0.74 21.31 14.06
CA PRO A 128 -1.52 21.84 12.94
C PRO A 128 -0.66 22.47 11.83
N ALA A 129 0.58 22.89 12.12
CA ALA A 129 1.49 23.40 11.08
C ALA A 129 1.98 22.29 10.15
N THR A 130 1.90 21.04 10.60
CA THR A 130 2.38 19.88 9.85
C THR A 130 1.30 18.83 9.62
N SER A 131 0.10 18.93 10.15
CA SER A 131 -0.95 17.91 9.96
C SER A 131 -2.31 18.53 9.70
N VAL A 132 -3.25 17.75 9.15
CA VAL A 132 -4.59 18.25 8.80
C VAL A 132 -5.61 17.93 9.88
N VAL A 133 -5.49 16.74 10.47
CA VAL A 133 -6.39 16.28 11.54
C VAL A 133 -5.60 15.89 12.79
N ASP A 134 -6.23 16.03 13.94
CA ASP A 134 -5.71 15.52 15.21
C ASP A 134 -5.89 14.01 15.35
N ALA A 135 -5.42 13.44 16.46
CA ALA A 135 -5.53 12.01 16.77
C ALA A 135 -6.97 11.47 16.82
N THR A 136 -7.98 12.35 16.91
CA THR A 136 -9.41 12.02 16.91
C THR A 136 -10.05 12.10 15.52
N LEU A 137 -9.24 12.40 14.50
CA LEU A 137 -9.63 12.59 13.10
C LEU A 137 -10.42 13.88 12.83
N ARG A 138 -10.41 14.81 13.78
CA ARG A 138 -11.01 16.14 13.63
C ARG A 138 -10.02 17.09 12.97
N ALA A 139 -10.47 17.90 12.02
CA ALA A 139 -9.63 18.91 11.40
C ALA A 139 -9.18 19.95 12.43
N HIS A 140 -7.92 20.36 12.37
CA HIS A 140 -7.38 21.35 13.32
C HIS A 140 -8.08 22.71 13.20
N ASP A 141 -8.46 23.10 12.00
CA ASP A 141 -9.04 24.43 11.72
C ASP A 141 -10.56 24.50 11.98
N LEU A 142 -11.23 23.36 12.18
CA LEU A 142 -12.70 23.27 12.21
C LEU A 142 -13.19 22.26 13.25
N ASP A 143 -13.98 22.72 14.22
CA ASP A 143 -14.47 21.89 15.32
C ASP A 143 -15.53 20.84 14.91
N ASN A 144 -16.09 20.96 13.71
CA ASN A 144 -17.17 20.12 13.19
C ASN A 144 -16.83 19.38 11.89
N LEU A 145 -15.55 19.34 11.49
CA LEU A 145 -15.09 18.60 10.31
C LEU A 145 -14.22 17.41 10.72
N TYR A 146 -14.54 16.24 10.18
CA TYR A 146 -13.79 15.00 10.39
C TYR A 146 -13.42 14.38 9.05
N ILE A 147 -12.22 13.80 8.96
CA ILE A 147 -11.73 13.09 7.77
C ILE A 147 -11.49 11.63 8.14
N VAL A 148 -12.10 10.70 7.41
CA VAL A 148 -12.11 9.28 7.77
C VAL A 148 -11.88 8.42 6.54
N ASP A 149 -10.62 8.33 6.11
CA ASP A 149 -10.17 7.43 5.04
C ASP A 149 -8.65 7.19 5.16
N ALA A 150 -8.00 6.66 4.12
CA ALA A 150 -6.56 6.40 4.12
C ALA A 150 -5.69 7.68 4.17
N SER A 151 -6.24 8.84 3.79
CA SER A 151 -5.52 10.12 3.75
C SER A 151 -4.99 10.54 5.12
N VAL A 152 -5.61 10.11 6.21
CA VAL A 152 -5.20 10.45 7.57
C VAL A 152 -4.04 9.60 8.08
N LEU A 153 -3.72 8.49 7.41
CA LEU A 153 -2.63 7.62 7.83
C LEU A 153 -1.28 8.34 7.66
N PRO A 154 -0.48 8.52 8.73
CA PRO A 154 0.81 9.22 8.63
C PRO A 154 1.84 8.50 7.74
N THR A 155 1.69 7.19 7.58
CA THR A 155 2.54 6.33 6.75
C THR A 155 1.74 5.15 6.21
N SER A 156 2.23 4.51 5.14
CA SER A 156 1.61 3.28 4.62
C SER A 156 2.19 2.05 5.33
N ALA A 157 1.36 1.30 6.05
CA ALA A 157 1.83 0.23 6.94
C ALA A 157 2.31 -1.05 6.21
N ALA A 158 2.74 -0.99 4.94
CA ALA A 158 3.09 -2.14 4.10
C ALA A 158 1.99 -3.24 4.01
N VAL A 159 0.76 -2.96 4.44
CA VAL A 159 -0.41 -3.84 4.44
C VAL A 159 -1.64 -3.08 3.92
N ASN A 160 -2.72 -3.80 3.65
CA ASN A 160 -3.96 -3.21 3.16
C ASN A 160 -4.58 -2.28 4.21
N PRO A 161 -4.85 -0.99 3.90
CA PRO A 161 -5.27 -0.01 4.90
C PRO A 161 -6.75 -0.13 5.29
N SER A 162 -7.58 -0.85 4.52
CA SER A 162 -9.04 -0.84 4.67
C SER A 162 -9.54 -1.20 6.07
N LEU A 163 -8.91 -2.17 6.74
CA LEU A 163 -9.30 -2.54 8.10
C LEU A 163 -8.94 -1.44 9.12
N THR A 164 -7.78 -0.81 8.96
CA THR A 164 -7.38 0.35 9.77
C THR A 164 -8.36 1.51 9.55
N ILE A 165 -8.78 1.77 8.31
CA ILE A 165 -9.78 2.80 7.98
C ILE A 165 -11.12 2.48 8.66
N ALA A 166 -11.57 1.23 8.62
CA ALA A 166 -12.82 0.83 9.28
C ALA A 166 -12.74 1.03 10.81
N ALA A 167 -11.61 0.66 11.43
CA ALA A 167 -11.39 0.89 12.86
C ALA A 167 -11.38 2.39 13.21
N LEU A 168 -10.71 3.20 12.40
CA LEU A 168 -10.69 4.66 12.53
C LEU A 168 -12.10 5.27 12.37
N ALA A 169 -12.91 4.74 11.45
CA ALA A 169 -14.28 5.18 11.24
C ALA A 169 -15.20 4.89 12.43
N LEU A 170 -15.11 3.69 12.99
CA LEU A 170 -15.86 3.33 14.20
C LEU A 170 -15.47 4.24 15.37
N ARG A 171 -14.16 4.46 15.58
CA ARG A 171 -13.65 5.35 16.62
C ARG A 171 -14.12 6.80 16.46
N ALA A 172 -14.11 7.34 15.23
CA ALA A 172 -14.59 8.68 14.96
C ALA A 172 -16.11 8.79 15.16
N GLY A 173 -16.88 7.77 14.77
CA GLY A 173 -18.33 7.71 15.01
C GLY A 173 -18.67 7.79 16.49
N ASP A 174 -17.99 7.01 17.33
CA ASP A 174 -18.15 7.05 18.79
C ASP A 174 -17.83 8.44 19.37
N GLN A 175 -16.78 9.09 18.86
CA GLN A 175 -16.39 10.42 19.31
C GLN A 175 -17.41 11.49 18.92
N ILE A 176 -17.89 11.47 17.67
CA ILE A 176 -18.91 12.39 17.18
C ILE A 176 -20.19 12.23 18.01
N ALA A 177 -20.60 10.99 18.31
CA ALA A 177 -21.78 10.73 19.13
C ALA A 177 -21.64 11.28 20.56
N ARG A 178 -20.44 11.21 21.16
CA ARG A 178 -20.18 11.78 22.50
C ARG A 178 -20.21 13.30 22.52
N VAL A 179 -19.68 13.95 21.48
CA VAL A 179 -19.63 15.42 21.40
C VAL A 179 -20.99 16.01 21.04
N ALA A 180 -21.85 15.25 20.35
CA ALA A 180 -23.20 15.67 19.98
C ALA A 180 -24.25 15.50 21.11
N ALA A 181 -23.91 14.77 22.18
CA ALA A 181 -24.78 14.54 23.34
C ALA A 181 -24.63 15.63 24.40
#